data_AF-A0A171C0P6-F1
#
_entry.id   AF-A0A171C0P6-F1
#
_cell.length_a   1.000
_cell.length_b   1.000
_cell.length_c   1.000
_cell.angle_alpha   90.00
_cell.angle_beta   90.00
_cell.angle_gamma   90.00
#
_symmetry.space_group_name_H-M   'P 1'
#
loop_
_entity.id
_entity.type
_entity.pdbx_description
1 polymer ?
#
loop_
_entity_poly.entity_id
_entity_poly.type
_entity_poly.pdbx_seq_one_letter_code
_entity_poly.pdbx_strand_id
1 'polypeptide(L)'
;MTTLQSAGRRRRAVAAAGAVSAGLLVLSACEKPTPMATITVGDSSVHAEATCYNDGKAIKTSELLNCLKSDTSIKVDPDETVRFGVDPAIADKGWTILMNGQPLTDSSTKTYRAIPGSVFFNAQYGASGNSTWVSIKQGDKDALGLWSFKLLKDS
;
A
#
# COMPACT_ATOMS: atom_id res chain seq x y z
N MET A 1 -25.18 -25.06 -79.18
CA MET A 1 -23.84 -25.30 -79.76
C MET A 1 -22.91 -24.20 -79.30
N THR A 2 -21.93 -24.51 -78.46
CA THR A 2 -20.49 -24.18 -78.56
C THR A 2 -19.82 -24.81 -77.33
N THR A 3 -18.76 -25.57 -77.56
CA THR A 3 -18.11 -26.49 -76.61
C THR A 3 -16.61 -26.19 -76.54
N LEU A 4 -16.04 -26.24 -75.32
CA LEU A 4 -14.65 -26.61 -74.94
C LEU A 4 -13.53 -25.57 -75.25
N GLN A 5 -12.42 -25.41 -74.53
CA GLN A 5 -11.79 -26.06 -73.35
C GLN A 5 -10.62 -25.15 -72.86
N SER A 6 -10.54 -24.83 -71.57
CA SER A 6 -9.50 -25.23 -70.58
C SER A 6 -8.01 -24.93 -70.85
N ALA A 7 -7.40 -24.12 -69.96
CA ALA A 7 -6.08 -24.32 -69.34
C ALA A 7 -5.99 -23.31 -68.18
N GLY A 8 -5.61 -23.58 -66.93
CA GLY A 8 -4.90 -24.68 -66.33
C GLY A 8 -3.99 -24.04 -65.27
N ARG A 9 -4.42 -23.95 -64.01
CA ARG A 9 -3.47 -23.80 -62.90
C ARG A 9 -4.05 -24.31 -61.58
N ARG A 10 -3.73 -25.57 -61.29
CA ARG A 10 -3.72 -26.12 -59.93
C ARG A 10 -2.67 -25.40 -59.09
N ARG A 11 -3.02 -25.08 -57.84
CA ARG A 11 -2.20 -25.01 -56.61
C ARG A 11 -3.21 -24.77 -55.47
N ARG A 12 -3.84 -25.81 -54.91
CA ARG A 12 -3.42 -26.59 -53.72
C ARG A 12 -2.86 -25.74 -52.57
N ALA A 13 -3.49 -25.94 -51.41
CA ALA A 13 -3.00 -25.73 -50.04
C ALA A 13 -3.02 -24.26 -49.56
N VAL A 14 -3.42 -23.91 -48.34
CA VAL A 14 -3.44 -24.61 -47.04
C VAL A 14 -4.61 -24.07 -46.21
N ALA A 15 -5.32 -24.96 -45.50
CA ALA A 15 -6.21 -24.58 -44.42
C ALA A 15 -5.39 -24.04 -43.25
N ALA A 16 -5.54 -22.76 -42.91
CA ALA A 16 -5.01 -22.20 -41.67
C ALA A 16 -6.20 -21.95 -40.73
N ALA A 17 -6.62 -23.01 -40.02
CA ALA A 17 -7.46 -22.86 -38.84
C ALA A 17 -6.58 -22.26 -37.74
N GLY A 18 -6.54 -20.93 -37.66
CA GLY A 18 -5.88 -20.21 -36.57
C GLY A 18 -6.76 -20.28 -35.32
N ALA A 19 -6.70 -21.39 -34.58
CA ALA A 19 -7.20 -21.40 -33.21
C ALA A 19 -6.20 -20.60 -32.37
N VAL A 20 -6.48 -19.32 -32.16
CA VAL A 20 -5.79 -18.52 -31.15
C VAL A 20 -6.25 -19.04 -29.80
N SER A 21 -5.53 -20.02 -29.28
CA SER A 21 -5.62 -20.42 -27.88
C SER A 21 -5.18 -19.25 -27.03
N ALA A 22 -6.12 -18.37 -26.66
CA ALA A 22 -5.92 -17.46 -25.55
C ALA A 22 -5.74 -18.34 -24.32
N GLY A 23 -4.48 -18.68 -24.02
CA GLY A 23 -4.12 -19.34 -22.78
C GLY A 23 -4.59 -18.44 -21.66
N LEU A 24 -5.68 -18.84 -20.98
CA LEU A 24 -5.98 -18.34 -19.66
C LEU A 24 -4.78 -18.72 -18.80
N LEU A 25 -3.84 -17.80 -18.68
CA LEU A 25 -2.92 -17.78 -17.57
C LEU A 25 -3.79 -17.56 -16.33
N VAL A 26 -4.24 -18.66 -15.75
CA VAL A 26 -4.62 -18.68 -14.35
C VAL A 26 -3.34 -18.31 -13.60
N LEU A 27 -3.19 -17.03 -13.25
CA LEU A 27 -2.25 -16.61 -12.23
C LEU A 27 -2.70 -17.28 -10.92
N SER A 28 -2.36 -18.55 -10.72
CA SER A 28 -2.57 -19.29 -9.47
C SER A 28 -1.50 -18.94 -8.44
N ALA A 29 -1.21 -17.64 -8.35
CA ALA A 29 -0.50 -16.98 -7.26
C ALA A 29 -1.08 -15.57 -7.14
N CYS A 30 -2.41 -15.48 -7.02
CA CYS A 30 -3.06 -14.28 -6.48
C CYS A 30 -2.81 -14.27 -4.96
N GLU A 31 -1.55 -14.15 -4.54
CA GLU A 31 -1.25 -13.63 -3.21
C GLU A 31 -1.90 -12.23 -3.18
N LYS A 32 -2.93 -12.06 -2.34
CA LYS A 32 -3.61 -10.77 -2.22
C LYS A 32 -2.51 -9.75 -1.87
N PRO A 33 -2.33 -8.68 -2.66
CA PRO A 33 -1.26 -7.74 -2.41
C PRO A 33 -1.39 -7.20 -0.98
N THR A 34 -0.27 -7.14 -0.28
CA THR A 34 -0.21 -6.56 1.06
C THR A 34 -0.75 -5.13 0.97
N PRO A 35 -1.77 -4.77 1.76
CA PRO A 35 -2.34 -3.44 1.68
C PRO A 35 -1.26 -2.39 2.01
N MET A 36 -1.28 -1.27 1.30
CA MET A 36 -0.23 -0.25 1.36
C MET A 36 -0.68 0.97 2.16
N ALA A 37 0.29 1.61 2.81
CA ALA A 37 0.10 2.90 3.44
C ALA A 37 1.04 3.94 2.82
N THR A 38 0.54 5.17 2.71
CA THR A 38 1.25 6.29 2.08
C THR A 38 1.37 7.45 3.04
N ILE A 39 2.55 8.06 3.10
CA ILE A 39 2.77 9.36 3.73
C ILE A 39 3.18 10.36 2.65
N THR A 40 2.54 11.53 2.65
CA THR A 40 2.84 12.63 1.75
C THR A 40 3.07 13.92 2.54
N VAL A 41 4.15 14.64 2.20
CA VAL A 41 4.56 15.91 2.81
C VAL A 41 5.02 16.81 1.67
N GLY A 42 4.42 17.99 1.53
CA GLY A 42 4.61 18.82 0.34
C GLY A 42 4.34 18.04 -0.96
N ASP A 43 5.38 17.95 -1.79
CA ASP A 43 5.44 17.21 -3.07
C ASP A 43 6.04 15.80 -2.94
N SER A 44 6.52 15.45 -1.75
CA SER A 44 7.26 14.22 -1.47
C SER A 44 6.33 13.16 -0.88
N SER A 45 6.44 11.92 -1.37
CA SER A 45 5.65 10.80 -0.86
C SER A 45 6.48 9.54 -0.68
N VAL A 46 6.19 8.79 0.37
CA VAL A 46 6.73 7.46 0.60
C VAL A 46 5.59 6.47 0.84
N HIS A 47 5.80 5.24 0.38
CA HIS A 47 4.87 4.14 0.55
C HIS A 47 5.58 3.04 1.34
N ALA A 48 4.84 2.38 2.23
CA ALA A 48 5.34 1.20 2.91
C ALA A 48 4.32 0.07 2.80
N GLU A 49 4.83 -1.14 2.63
CA GLU A 49 4.07 -2.35 2.88
C GLU A 49 3.93 -2.55 4.39
N ALA A 50 3.01 -3.42 4.79
CA ALA A 50 2.83 -3.69 6.20
C ALA A 50 4.08 -4.33 6.78
N THR A 51 4.68 -3.71 7.79
CA THR A 51 5.80 -4.31 8.55
C THR A 51 5.35 -5.62 9.20
N CYS A 52 4.09 -5.66 9.66
CA CYS A 52 3.42 -6.86 10.07
C CYS A 52 1.98 -6.86 9.58
N TYR A 53 1.55 -7.97 9.01
CA TYR A 53 0.19 -8.20 8.57
C TYR A 53 -0.10 -9.69 8.67
N ASN A 54 -1.27 -10.03 9.23
CA ASN A 54 -1.68 -11.41 9.44
C ASN A 54 -2.95 -11.72 8.65
N ASP A 55 -3.01 -11.31 7.39
CA ASP A 55 -4.15 -11.51 6.48
C ASP A 55 -5.50 -11.05 7.08
N GLY A 56 -5.48 -9.93 7.79
CA GLY A 56 -6.65 -9.38 8.46
C GLY A 56 -7.06 -10.09 9.76
N LYS A 57 -6.24 -11.01 10.27
CA LYS A 57 -6.37 -11.59 11.62
C LYS A 57 -5.62 -10.74 12.64
N ALA A 58 -5.98 -10.90 13.90
CA ALA A 58 -5.29 -10.22 15.00
C ALA A 58 -3.81 -10.66 15.07
N ILE A 59 -2.93 -9.66 15.22
CA ILE A 59 -1.51 -9.82 15.55
C ILE A 59 -1.42 -9.85 17.07
N LYS A 60 -0.63 -10.78 17.63
CA LYS A 60 -0.43 -10.83 19.08
C LYS A 60 0.29 -9.58 19.56
N THR A 61 -0.14 -9.01 20.67
CA THR A 61 0.47 -7.80 21.24
C THR A 61 1.98 -7.95 21.48
N SER A 62 2.44 -9.14 21.86
CA SER A 62 3.86 -9.45 22.04
C SER A 62 4.69 -9.36 20.76
N GLU A 63 4.06 -9.54 19.60
CA GLU A 63 4.72 -9.49 18.28
C GLU A 63 4.72 -8.06 17.71
N LEU A 64 3.78 -7.20 18.12
CA LEU A 64 3.66 -5.83 17.63
C LEU A 64 4.91 -4.98 17.86
N LEU A 65 5.64 -5.19 18.96
CA LEU A 65 6.87 -4.45 19.22
C LEU A 65 7.96 -4.74 18.18
N ASN A 66 7.98 -5.94 17.61
CA ASN A 66 8.92 -6.29 16.53
C ASN A 66 8.56 -5.61 15.20
N CYS A 67 7.30 -5.18 15.06
CA CYS A 67 6.72 -4.53 13.88
C CYS A 67 6.96 -3.00 13.85
N LEU A 68 7.46 -2.42 14.94
CA LEU A 68 7.77 -0.98 15.03
C LEU A 68 9.14 -0.66 14.43
N LYS A 69 9.43 -1.18 13.23
CA LYS A 69 10.68 -0.96 12.52
C LYS A 69 10.40 -0.71 11.05
N SER A 70 11.13 0.21 10.43
CA SER A 70 11.03 0.48 9.00
C SER A 70 12.29 1.15 8.51
N ASP A 71 12.71 0.80 7.29
CA ASP A 71 13.79 1.49 6.59
C ASP A 71 13.25 2.69 5.78
N THR A 72 11.93 2.85 5.73
CA THR A 72 11.25 3.95 5.03
C THR A 72 11.27 5.20 5.89
N SER A 73 11.85 6.27 5.35
CA SER A 73 11.88 7.57 6.01
C SER A 73 11.48 8.70 5.05
N ILE A 74 10.96 9.79 5.63
CA ILE A 74 10.59 11.00 4.90
C ILE A 74 10.94 12.23 5.74
N LYS A 75 11.39 13.29 5.08
CA LYS A 75 11.65 14.58 5.71
C LYS A 75 10.34 15.36 5.88
N VAL A 76 10.23 16.07 7.00
CA VAL A 76 9.05 16.85 7.36
C VAL A 76 9.45 18.20 7.88
N ASP A 77 9.10 19.23 7.12
CA ASP A 77 9.09 20.60 7.63
C ASP A 77 7.98 20.74 8.69
N PRO A 78 8.27 21.22 9.91
CA PRO A 78 7.28 21.45 10.95
C PRO A 78 6.10 22.37 10.55
N ASP A 79 6.30 23.27 9.58
CA ASP A 79 5.29 24.20 9.10
C ASP A 79 4.40 23.60 8.00
N GLU A 80 4.76 22.42 7.49
CA GLU A 80 3.95 21.69 6.52
C GLU A 80 2.93 20.74 7.17
N THR A 81 2.06 20.16 6.33
CA THR A 81 1.07 19.16 6.74
C THR A 81 1.47 17.78 6.25
N VAL A 82 1.53 16.83 7.19
CA VAL A 82 1.74 15.41 6.87
C VAL A 82 0.41 14.75 6.60
N ARG A 83 0.27 14.17 5.41
CA ARG A 83 -0.92 13.46 4.95
C ARG A 83 -0.68 11.98 4.97
N PHE A 84 -1.53 11.26 5.69
CA PHE A 84 -1.53 9.81 5.80
C PHE A 84 -2.68 9.29 4.93
N GLY A 85 -2.36 8.39 4.01
CA GLY A 85 -3.31 7.69 3.16
C GLY A 85 -3.22 6.19 3.39
N VAL A 86 -4.38 5.52 3.39
CA VAL A 86 -4.48 4.06 3.50
C VAL A 86 -5.47 3.54 2.46
N ASP A 87 -5.26 2.29 2.04
CA ASP A 87 -6.22 1.60 1.18
C ASP A 87 -7.61 1.50 1.85
N PRO A 88 -8.71 1.53 1.06
CA PRO A 88 -10.07 1.38 1.59
C PRO A 88 -10.25 0.14 2.47
N ALA A 89 -9.59 -0.98 2.13
CA ALA A 89 -9.64 -2.20 2.95
C ALA A 89 -9.04 -2.03 4.35
N ILE A 90 -8.07 -1.13 4.52
CA ILE A 90 -7.56 -0.73 5.84
C ILE A 90 -8.59 0.15 6.54
N ALA A 91 -9.10 1.16 5.81
CA ALA A 91 -10.05 2.14 6.33
C ALA A 91 -11.35 1.49 6.87
N ASP A 92 -11.90 0.50 6.17
CA ASP A 92 -13.13 -0.21 6.58
C ASP A 92 -12.98 -0.93 7.94
N LYS A 93 -11.76 -1.29 8.34
CA LYS A 93 -11.47 -1.93 9.63
C LYS A 93 -11.18 -0.94 10.75
N GLY A 94 -11.14 0.35 10.43
CA GLY A 94 -10.63 1.37 11.32
C GLY A 94 -9.10 1.37 11.35
N TRP A 95 -8.51 2.54 11.52
CA TRP A 95 -7.08 2.67 11.73
C TRP A 95 -6.74 3.88 12.57
N THR A 96 -5.59 3.80 13.23
CA THR A 96 -5.08 4.82 14.15
C THR A 96 -3.64 5.16 13.80
N ILE A 97 -3.28 6.44 13.92
CA ILE A 97 -1.88 6.88 13.83
C ILE A 97 -1.26 6.74 15.21
N LEU A 98 -0.15 6.03 15.30
CA LEU A 98 0.67 5.90 16.49
C LEU A 98 1.92 6.75 16.32
N MET A 99 2.33 7.43 17.38
CA MET A 99 3.62 8.11 17.48
C MET A 99 4.41 7.47 18.61
N ASN A 100 5.62 6.99 18.30
CA ASN A 100 6.47 6.25 19.23
C ASN A 100 5.71 5.10 19.95
N GLY A 101 4.81 4.44 19.22
CA GLY A 101 3.98 3.33 19.72
C GLY A 101 2.73 3.74 20.51
N GLN A 102 2.53 5.03 20.78
CA GLN A 102 1.34 5.53 21.49
C GLN A 102 0.32 6.13 20.51
N PRO A 103 -1.00 5.96 20.72
CA PRO A 103 -2.01 6.58 19.88
C PRO A 103 -1.85 8.12 19.84
N LEU A 104 -1.68 8.67 18.64
CA LEU A 104 -1.69 10.12 18.40
C LEU A 104 -3.09 10.63 18.04
N THR A 105 -3.93 9.74 17.52
CA THR A 105 -5.30 10.07 17.09
C THR A 105 -6.29 9.02 17.55
N ASP A 106 -7.58 9.32 17.51
CA ASP A 106 -8.62 8.29 17.59
C ASP A 106 -8.67 7.44 16.33
N SER A 107 -9.28 6.25 16.41
CA SER A 107 -9.52 5.40 15.25
C SER A 107 -10.40 6.10 14.20
N SER A 108 -10.18 5.77 12.92
CA SER A 108 -10.85 6.38 11.77
C SER A 108 -11.22 5.35 10.73
N THR A 109 -12.37 5.52 10.07
CA THR A 109 -12.72 4.78 8.85
C THR A 109 -12.53 5.58 7.57
N LYS A 110 -11.98 6.80 7.65
CA LYS A 110 -11.61 7.59 6.47
C LYS A 110 -10.33 7.03 5.84
N THR A 111 -10.21 7.06 4.52
CA THR A 111 -8.98 6.62 3.80
C THR A 111 -7.80 7.57 3.94
N TYR A 112 -8.01 8.77 4.50
CA TYR A 112 -6.97 9.76 4.69
C TYR A 112 -7.11 10.53 6.00
N ARG A 113 -5.97 10.99 6.53
CA ARG A 113 -5.89 11.98 7.61
C ARG A 113 -4.73 12.94 7.39
N ALA A 114 -4.88 14.16 7.89
CA ALA A 114 -3.86 15.19 7.83
C ALA A 114 -3.50 15.62 9.26
N ILE A 115 -2.21 15.74 9.55
CA ILE A 115 -1.69 16.20 10.84
C ILE A 115 -0.63 17.28 10.58
N PRO A 116 -0.66 18.41 11.31
CA PRO A 116 0.41 19.40 11.23
C PRO A 116 1.78 18.80 11.55
N GLY A 117 2.81 19.11 10.76
CA GLY A 117 4.17 18.57 10.90
C GLY A 117 4.78 18.83 12.27
N SER A 118 4.51 20.00 12.84
CA SER A 118 4.96 20.43 14.16
C SER A 118 4.57 19.47 15.30
N VAL A 119 3.48 18.71 15.16
CA VAL A 119 3.06 17.71 16.15
C VAL A 119 4.13 16.63 16.33
N PHE A 120 4.78 16.19 15.24
CA PHE A 120 5.72 15.08 15.24
C PHE A 120 7.08 15.43 15.85
N PHE A 121 7.36 16.70 16.13
CA PHE A 121 8.61 17.15 16.75
C PHE A 121 8.38 17.96 18.02
N ASN A 122 7.16 17.87 18.59
CA ASN A 122 6.78 18.56 19.81
C ASN A 122 6.77 17.59 21.02
N ALA A 123 7.50 17.97 22.05
CA ALA A 123 7.66 17.18 23.28
C ALA A 123 6.34 16.92 24.03
N GLN A 124 5.33 17.79 23.90
CA GLN A 124 4.02 17.60 24.51
C GLN A 124 3.32 16.33 24.00
N TYR A 125 3.58 15.94 22.76
CA TYR A 125 3.02 14.73 22.17
C TYR A 125 3.95 13.51 22.36
N GLY A 126 5.13 13.68 22.98
CA GLY A 126 6.09 12.61 23.22
C GLY A 126 7.17 12.47 22.15
N ALA A 127 7.38 13.49 21.32
CA ALA A 127 8.52 13.54 20.40
C ALA A 127 9.81 13.99 21.12
N SER A 128 10.96 13.49 20.66
CA SER A 128 12.28 13.90 21.17
C SER A 128 13.29 14.02 20.04
N GLY A 129 13.93 15.19 19.92
CA GLY A 129 14.95 15.44 18.90
C GLY A 129 14.39 15.65 17.49
N ASN A 130 15.18 15.30 16.48
CA ASN A 130 14.90 15.57 15.07
C ASN A 130 14.34 14.36 14.31
N SER A 131 13.90 13.31 15.01
CA SER A 131 13.30 12.14 14.37
C SER A 131 12.23 11.51 15.23
N THR A 132 11.18 11.02 14.60
CA THR A 132 10.03 10.42 15.28
C THR A 132 9.55 9.19 14.52
N TRP A 133 9.23 8.14 15.26
CA TRP A 133 8.61 6.95 14.69
C TRP A 133 7.11 7.15 14.62
N VAL A 134 6.54 6.93 13.44
CA VAL A 134 5.10 6.91 13.27
C VAL A 134 4.68 5.61 12.63
N SER A 135 3.57 5.06 13.12
CA SER A 135 2.99 3.85 12.57
C SER A 135 1.50 4.01 12.34
N ILE A 136 1.00 3.43 11.26
CA ILE A 136 -0.44 3.26 11.05
C ILE A 136 -0.80 1.88 11.61
N LYS A 137 -1.72 1.82 12.56
CA LYS A 137 -2.27 0.58 13.13
C LYS A 137 -3.65 0.35 12.55
N GLN A 138 -3.84 -0.74 11.80
CA GLN A 138 -5.17 -1.19 11.36
C GLN A 138 -5.87 -1.93 12.51
N GLY A 139 -7.17 -1.70 12.62
CA GLY A 139 -8.02 -2.28 13.65
C GLY A 139 -8.13 -1.40 14.89
N ASP A 140 -9.32 -1.39 15.48
CA ASP A 140 -9.63 -0.59 16.65
C ASP A 140 -9.12 -1.26 17.94
N LYS A 141 -9.72 -2.40 18.29
CA LYS A 141 -9.38 -3.20 19.47
C LYS A 141 -8.10 -4.02 19.29
N ASP A 142 -8.08 -4.84 18.24
CA ASP A 142 -6.94 -5.69 17.89
C ASP A 142 -6.17 -5.08 16.72
N ALA A 143 -4.84 -5.18 16.75
CA ALA A 143 -4.02 -4.77 15.62
C ALA A 143 -4.06 -5.86 14.54
N LEU A 144 -4.53 -5.52 13.34
CA LEU A 144 -4.58 -6.43 12.19
C LEU A 144 -3.38 -6.24 11.25
N GLY A 145 -2.80 -5.05 11.30
CA GLY A 145 -1.66 -4.65 10.48
C GLY A 145 -0.97 -3.43 11.08
N LEU A 146 0.33 -3.30 10.82
CA LEU A 146 1.14 -2.16 11.23
C LEU A 146 2.07 -1.73 10.10
N TRP A 147 2.04 -0.44 9.76
CA TRP A 147 2.93 0.17 8.77
C TRP A 147 3.74 1.24 9.46
N SER A 148 5.06 1.06 9.56
CA SER A 148 5.94 1.97 10.28
C SER A 148 6.73 2.85 9.32
N PHE A 149 7.00 4.08 9.74
CA PHE A 149 7.75 5.10 9.01
C PHE A 149 8.60 5.90 9.99
N LYS A 150 9.75 6.39 9.51
CA LYS A 150 10.57 7.33 10.26
C LYS A 150 10.44 8.74 9.69
N LEU A 151 9.91 9.66 10.48
CA LEU A 151 9.84 11.08 10.13
C LEU A 151 11.13 11.74 10.60
N LEU A 152 11.78 12.46 9.71
CA LEU A 152 12.98 13.26 10.00
C LEU A 152 12.61 14.73 9.91
N LYS A 153 12.95 15.52 10.93
CA LYS A 153 12.70 16.95 10.92
C LYS A 153 13.53 17.59 9.79
N ASP A 154 12.87 18.33 8.91
CA ASP A 154 13.58 19.18 7.96
C ASP A 154 13.93 20.52 8.61
N SER A 155 15.02 21.11 8.11
CA SER A 155 15.84 22.10 8.83
C SER A 155 15.13 23.43 9.05
#